data_AF-A0A357CGR7-F1
#
_entry.id   AF-A0A357CGR7-F1
#
_cell.length_a   1.000
_cell.length_b   1.000
_cell.length_c   1.000
_cell.angle_alpha   90.00
_cell.angle_beta   90.00
_cell.angle_gamma   90.00
#
_symmetry.space_group_name_H-M   'P 1'
#
loop_
_entity.id
_entity.type
_entity.pdbx_description
1 polymer ?
#
loop_
_entity_poly.entity_id
_entity_poly.type
_entity_poly.pdbx_seq_one_letter_code
_entity_poly.pdbx_strand_id
1 'polypeptide(L)' 'MPGLISAFRSKADGVAEELAVDRPIVEDADGWLWLHFNLADARACHFLRSTSYLPLTARALLVA' A
#
# COMPACT_ATOMS: atom_id res chain seq x y z
N MET A 1 0.30 -7.03 4.46
CA MET A 1 1.66 -6.43 4.29
C MET A 1 2.11 -5.82 5.63
N PRO A 2 3.41 -5.76 5.99
CA PRO A 2 3.82 -5.27 7.30
C PRO A 2 3.40 -3.81 7.57
N GLY A 3 2.73 -3.58 8.70
CA GLY A 3 2.23 -2.27 9.14
C GLY A 3 1.19 -1.61 8.22
N LEU A 4 0.55 -2.38 7.33
CA LEU A 4 -0.64 -1.96 6.59
C LEU A 4 -1.83 -1.85 7.56
N ILE A 5 -2.48 -0.69 7.59
CA ILE A 5 -3.62 -0.39 8.47
C ILE A 5 -4.94 -0.56 7.72
N SER A 6 -5.00 -0.07 6.48
CA SER A 6 -6.17 -0.22 5.61
C SER A 6 -5.78 -0.29 4.15
N ALA A 7 -6.65 -0.92 3.36
CA ALA A 7 -6.50 -1.02 1.93
C ALA A 7 -7.87 -0.89 1.26
N PHE A 8 -7.92 -0.20 0.13
CA PHE A 8 -9.16 0.02 -0.62
C PHE A 8 -8.92 -0.12 -2.11
N ARG A 9 -9.93 -0.61 -2.82
CA ARG A 9 -9.99 -0.60 -4.27
C ARG A 9 -11.10 0.34 -4.73
N SER A 10 -10.73 1.36 -5.48
CA SER A 10 -11.68 2.26 -6.12
C SER A 10 -11.94 1.82 -7.56
N LYS A 11 -13.19 1.53 -7.87
CA LYS A 11 -13.66 1.16 -9.22
C LYS A 11 -13.89 2.42 -10.05
N ALA A 12 -14.03 2.26 -11.37
CA ALA A 12 -14.22 3.38 -12.31
C ALA A 12 -15.53 4.17 -12.05
N ASP A 13 -16.50 3.56 -11.37
CA ASP A 13 -17.75 4.20 -10.94
C ASP A 13 -17.59 5.06 -9.66
N GLY A 14 -16.38 5.14 -9.11
CA GLY A 14 -16.07 5.90 -7.90
C GLY A 14 -16.37 5.17 -6.59
N VAL A 15 -16.88 3.93 -6.64
CA VAL A 15 -17.11 3.13 -5.43
C VAL A 15 -15.78 2.58 -4.92
N ALA A 16 -15.53 2.76 -3.62
CA ALA A 16 -14.39 2.16 -2.93
C ALA A 16 -14.82 0.91 -2.14
N GLU A 17 -14.13 -0.19 -2.35
CA GLU A 17 -14.29 -1.44 -1.62
C GLU A 17 -13.10 -1.65 -0.68
N GLU A 18 -13.36 -1.90 0.60
CA GLU A 18 -12.33 -2.20 1.58
C GLU A 18 -11.77 -3.61 1.35
N LEU A 19 -10.45 -3.75 1.41
CA LEU A 19 -9.74 -5.01 1.25
C LEU A 19 -9.21 -5.51 2.59
N ALA A 20 -9.29 -6.83 2.80
CA ALA A 20 -8.77 -7.47 3.99
C ALA A 20 -7.22 -7.41 4.03
N VAL A 21 -6.67 -6.66 5.00
CA VAL A 21 -5.22 -6.39 5.11
C VAL A 21 -4.36 -7.61 5.46
N ASP A 22 -5.00 -8.66 5.98
CA ASP A 22 -4.42 -9.95 6.36
C ASP A 22 -4.37 -10.95 5.20
N ARG A 23 -4.96 -10.62 4.05
CA ARG A 23 -4.97 -11.46 2.85
C ARG A 23 -4.06 -10.91 1.75
N PRO A 24 -3.57 -11.76 0.84
CA PRO A 24 -2.90 -11.30 -0.36
C PRO A 24 -3.80 -10.35 -1.15
N ILE A 25 -3.25 -9.19 -1.53
CA ILE A 25 -3.93 -8.23 -2.41
C ILE A 25 -3.63 -8.66 -3.84
N VAL A 26 -4.67 -9.02 -4.59
CA VAL A 26 -4.55 -9.36 -6.01
C VAL A 26 -4.41 -8.07 -6.81
N GLU A 27 -3.39 -8.00 -7.67
CA GLU A 27 -3.29 -6.91 -8.65
C GLU A 27 -4.42 -7.07 -9.66
N ASP A 28 -5.19 -6.01 -9.85
CA ASP A 28 -6.25 -5.91 -10.85
C ASP A 28 -5.86 -4.76 -11.78
N ALA A 29 -6.09 -4.92 -13.07
CA ALA A 29 -5.78 -3.90 -14.07
C ALA A 29 -6.73 -2.70 -13.99
N ASP A 30 -7.91 -2.89 -13.39
CA ASP A 30 -8.95 -1.87 -13.35
C ASP A 30 -9.02 -1.13 -12.01
N GLY A 31 -9.10 0.20 -12.10
CA GLY A 31 -9.30 1.09 -10.96
C GLY A 31 -8.02 1.49 -10.22
N TRP A 32 -8.19 1.98 -8.99
CA TRP A 32 -7.10 2.43 -8.13
C TRP A 32 -7.00 1.55 -6.89
N LEU A 33 -5.77 1.19 -6.53
CA LEU A 33 -5.46 0.55 -5.24
C LEU A 33 -4.88 1.60 -4.29
N TRP A 34 -5.54 1.82 -3.16
CA TRP A 34 -5.06 2.69 -2.10
C TRP A 34 -4.60 1.86 -0.90
N LEU A 35 -3.38 2.09 -0.45
CA LEU A 35 -2.75 1.40 0.68
C LEU A 35 -2.31 2.42 1.73
N HIS A 36 -2.74 2.23 2.97
CA HIS A 36 -2.39 3.11 4.08
C HIS A 36 -1.53 2.36 5.11
N PHE A 37 -0.29 2.82 5.28
CA PHE A 37 0.69 2.24 6.19
C PHE A 37 0.90 3.11 7.43
N ASN A 38 1.11 2.46 8.58
CA ASN A 38 1.65 3.12 9.76
C ASN A 38 3.18 3.22 9.65
N LEU A 39 3.68 4.42 9.33
CA LEU A 39 5.12 4.67 9.21
C LEU A 39 5.87 4.67 10.56
N ALA A 40 5.17 4.65 11.70
CA ALA A 40 5.82 4.41 12.99
C ALA A 40 6.13 2.91 13.23
N ASP A 41 5.56 1.99 12.45
CA ASP A 41 5.93 0.57 12.48
C ASP A 41 7.21 0.35 11.67
N ALA A 42 8.31 0.02 12.36
CA ALA A 42 9.61 -0.22 11.72
C ALA A 42 9.55 -1.31 10.63
N ARG A 43 8.62 -2.27 10.73
CA ARG A 43 8.42 -3.31 9.70
C ARG A 43 7.82 -2.73 8.43
N ALA A 44 6.92 -1.75 8.54
CA ALA A 44 6.40 -1.03 7.38
C ALA A 44 7.52 -0.24 6.69
N CYS A 45 8.34 0.46 7.45
CA CYS A 45 9.49 1.19 6.90
C CYS A 45 10.47 0.25 6.19
N HIS A 46 10.79 -0.91 6.77
CA HIS A 46 11.64 -1.90 6.10
C HIS A 46 11.01 -2.43 4.79
N PHE A 47 9.72 -2.71 4.80
CA PHE A 47 8.99 -3.15 3.62
C PHE A 47 8.98 -2.07 2.52
N LEU A 48 8.61 -0.83 2.85
CA LEU A 48 8.60 0.31 1.91
C LEU A 48 10.02 0.67 1.44
N ARG A 49 11.04 0.46 2.27
CA ARG A 49 12.45 0.61 1.89
C ARG A 49 12.93 -0.42 0.89
N SER A 50 12.25 -1.55 0.67
CA SER A 50 12.73 -2.63 -0.20
C SER A 50 11.87 -2.85 -1.44
N THR A 51 10.63 -2.33 -1.44
CA THR A 51 9.69 -2.51 -2.56
C THR A 51 10.19 -1.95 -3.89
N SER A 52 9.87 -2.64 -4.99
CA SER A 52 10.09 -2.19 -6.36
C SER A 52 8.94 -1.33 -6.91
N TYR A 53 7.81 -1.24 -6.21
CA TYR A 53 6.64 -0.48 -6.66
C TYR A 53 6.82 1.04 -6.56
N LEU A 54 7.83 1.51 -5.82
CA LEU A 54 8.11 2.93 -5.60
C LEU A 54 9.50 3.30 -6.15
N PRO A 55 9.63 4.45 -6.84
CA PRO A 55 10.93 4.99 -7.20
C PRO A 55 11.84 5.17 -5.98
N LEU A 56 13.16 5.07 -6.18
CA LEU A 56 14.15 5.19 -5.09
C LEU A 56 14.01 6.49 -4.28
N THR A 57 13.70 7.60 -4.95
CA THR A 57 13.49 8.90 -4.30
C THR A 57 12.25 8.92 -3.42
N ALA A 58 11.15 8.31 -3.87
CA ALA A 58 9.92 8.18 -3.08
C ALA A 58 10.14 7.29 -1.86
N ARG A 59 10.88 6.19 -2.02
CA ARG A 59 11.31 5.34 -0.91
C ARG A 59 12.07 6.16 0.11
N ALA A 60 13.13 6.85 -0.28
CA ALA A 60 13.94 7.66 0.62
C ALA A 60 13.12 8.73 1.39
N LEU A 61 12.15 9.37 0.74
CA LEU A 61 11.27 10.35 1.38
C LEU A 61 10.34 9.75 2.44
N LEU A 62 9.71 8.61 2.15
CA LEU A 62 8.66 8.03 3.01
C LEU A 62 9.19 7.40 4.30
N VAL A 63 10.45 7.02 4.31
CA VAL A 63 11.06 6.17 5.35
C VAL A 63 12.42 6.70 5.81
N ALA A 64 12.68 8.01 5.61
CA ALA A 64 13.93 8.66 6.00
C ALA A 64 14.29 8.35 7.45
#